data_AF-A0A439L3E6-F1
#
_entry.id   AF-A0A439L3E6-F1
#
_cell.length_a   1.000
_cell.length_b   1.000
_cell.length_c   1.000
_cell.angle_alpha   90.00
_cell.angle_beta   90.00
_cell.angle_gamma   90.00
#
_symmetry.space_group_name_H-M   'P 1'
#
loop_
_entity.id
_entity.type
_entity.pdbx_description
1 polymer ?
#
loop_
_entity_poly.entity_id
_entity_poly.type
_entity_poly.pdbx_seq_one_letter_code
_entity_poly.pdbx_strand_id
1 'polypeptide(L)'
;MSVRLLHPLIQNGVHKGDSNHAGGILACKCTDRPVKVKVSAGIAHNHACGCTKCWKPDGAAFSVVAVASSESVSVVENDDKLAVVDPSALIQRHVCKECGTHMYGPVERDH
;
A
#
# COMPACT_ATOMS: atom_id res chain seq x y z
N MET A 1 26.37 10.64 11.41
CA MET A 1 25.42 9.51 11.50
C MET A 1 24.15 9.91 10.75
N SER A 2 23.78 9.19 9.69
CA SER A 2 22.54 9.50 8.96
C SER A 2 21.35 9.03 9.79
N VAL A 3 20.47 9.94 10.19
CA VAL A 3 19.25 9.60 10.94
C VAL A 3 18.37 8.76 10.01
N ARG A 4 18.19 7.48 10.32
CA ARG A 4 17.23 6.63 9.62
C ARG A 4 15.83 6.96 10.13
N LEU A 5 14.99 7.53 9.27
CA LEU A 5 13.58 7.75 9.57
C LEU A 5 12.87 6.39 9.65
N LEU A 6 12.01 6.17 10.65
CA LEU A 6 11.21 4.95 10.75
C LEU A 6 10.27 4.84 9.54
N HIS A 7 9.31 5.75 9.48
CA HIS A 7 8.44 6.03 8.35
C HIS A 7 7.80 7.41 8.61
N PRO A 8 7.59 8.28 7.61
CA PRO A 8 7.06 9.63 7.83
C PRO A 8 5.77 9.68 8.67
N LEU A 9 4.87 8.70 8.50
CA LEU A 9 3.60 8.60 9.25
C LEU A 9 3.74 8.28 10.75
N ILE A 10 4.85 7.71 11.20
CA ILE A 10 5.03 7.27 12.60
C ILE A 10 6.24 7.90 13.27
N GLN A 11 7.03 8.68 12.52
CA GLN A 11 8.26 9.27 13.01
C GLN A 11 8.04 10.16 14.25
N ASN A 12 6.88 10.81 14.32
CA ASN A 12 6.51 11.76 15.36
C ASN A 12 5.35 11.26 16.24
N GLY A 13 5.20 9.93 16.33
CA GLY A 13 4.10 9.29 17.06
C GLY A 13 3.06 8.65 16.15
N VAL A 14 2.15 7.88 16.75
CA VAL A 14 1.13 7.10 16.02
C VAL A 14 -0.23 7.80 16.14
N HIS A 15 -0.89 8.01 15.00
CA HIS A 15 -2.25 8.53 14.96
C HIS A 15 -3.26 7.44 15.36
N LYS A 16 -4.18 7.78 16.26
CA LYS A 16 -5.29 6.89 16.63
C LYS A 16 -6.23 6.71 15.43
N GLY A 17 -6.49 5.47 15.05
CA GLY A 17 -7.44 5.15 14.00
C GLY A 17 -8.91 5.34 14.43
N ASP A 18 -9.78 5.41 13.43
CA ASP A 18 -11.24 5.44 13.58
C ASP A 18 -11.83 4.09 13.15
N SER A 19 -12.48 3.38 14.07
CA SER A 19 -13.10 2.08 13.80
C SER A 19 -14.32 2.16 12.89
N ASN A 20 -14.91 3.35 12.73
CA ASN A 20 -16.08 3.58 11.88
C ASN A 20 -15.71 4.14 10.51
N HIS A 21 -14.41 4.18 10.17
CA HIS A 21 -13.95 4.72 8.90
C HIS A 21 -14.49 3.89 7.72
N ALA A 22 -15.18 4.54 6.79
CA ALA A 22 -15.83 3.90 5.64
C ALA A 22 -14.88 3.56 4.48
N GLY A 23 -13.57 3.80 4.66
CA GLY A 23 -12.55 3.64 3.62
C GLY A 23 -12.32 4.92 2.80
N GLY A 24 -11.70 4.77 1.63
CA GLY A 24 -11.29 5.92 0.82
C GLY A 24 -10.63 5.54 -0.50
N ILE A 25 -10.03 6.53 -1.17
CA ILE A 25 -9.27 6.35 -2.41
C ILE A 25 -7.78 6.52 -2.12
N LEU A 26 -6.99 5.51 -2.49
CA LEU A 26 -5.54 5.57 -2.53
C LEU A 26 -5.10 5.99 -3.94
N ALA A 27 -4.11 6.86 -4.03
CA ALA A 27 -3.52 7.29 -5.30
C ALA A 27 -2.02 7.01 -5.30
N CYS A 28 -1.48 6.62 -6.47
CA CYS A 28 -0.03 6.52 -6.64
C CYS A 28 0.63 7.92 -6.67
N LYS A 29 1.96 7.96 -6.75
CA LYS A 29 2.74 9.22 -6.76
C LYS A 29 2.86 9.92 -8.11
N CYS A 30 2.22 9.42 -9.18
CA CYS A 30 2.23 10.11 -10.46
C CYS A 30 1.48 11.44 -10.37
N THR A 31 2.04 12.51 -10.93
CA THR A 31 1.39 13.83 -11.02
C THR A 31 0.34 13.88 -12.12
N ASP A 32 0.53 13.08 -13.17
CA ASP A 32 -0.43 12.89 -14.26
C ASP A 32 -0.93 11.44 -14.28
N ARG A 33 -2.23 11.27 -14.56
CA ARG A 33 -2.93 9.98 -14.60
C ARG A 33 -2.52 9.02 -13.46
N PRO A 34 -2.76 9.38 -12.19
CA PRO A 34 -2.42 8.48 -11.08
C PRO A 34 -3.28 7.22 -11.11
N VAL A 35 -2.68 6.08 -10.75
CA VAL A 35 -3.45 4.89 -10.41
C VAL A 35 -4.28 5.21 -9.18
N LYS A 36 -5.59 4.94 -9.23
CA LYS A 36 -6.47 5.08 -8.07
C LYS A 36 -7.07 3.74 -7.68
N VAL A 37 -6.98 3.41 -6.40
CA VAL A 37 -7.55 2.20 -5.80
C VAL A 37 -8.55 2.62 -4.73
N LYS A 38 -9.79 2.17 -4.86
CA LYS A 38 -10.83 2.32 -3.85
C LYS A 38 -10.73 1.20 -2.84
N VAL A 39 -10.72 1.57 -1.56
CA VAL A 39 -10.92 0.68 -0.41
C VAL A 39 -12.25 1.06 0.22
N SER A 40 -13.26 0.21 0.13
CA SER A 40 -14.65 0.51 0.53
C SER A 40 -15.03 0.01 1.93
N ALA A 41 -14.04 -0.21 2.79
CA ALA A 41 -14.22 -0.65 4.17
C ALA A 41 -13.05 -0.15 5.04
N GLY A 42 -13.20 -0.26 6.35
CA GLY A 42 -12.11 -0.06 7.30
C GLY A 42 -10.98 -1.08 7.10
N ILE A 43 -9.76 -0.68 7.48
CA ILE A 43 -8.58 -1.54 7.45
C ILE A 43 -8.36 -2.22 8.81
N ALA A 44 -7.72 -3.38 8.80
CA ALA A 44 -7.27 -4.10 9.99
C ALA A 44 -5.75 -4.27 10.00
N HIS A 45 -5.21 -4.56 11.18
CA HIS A 45 -3.81 -4.93 11.39
C HIS A 45 -2.79 -3.97 10.75
N ASN A 46 -3.03 -2.65 10.81
CA ASN A 46 -2.07 -1.67 10.31
C ASN A 46 -0.78 -1.70 11.16
N HIS A 47 0.38 -1.88 10.53
CA HIS A 47 1.65 -2.02 11.23
C HIS A 47 2.85 -1.53 10.41
N ALA A 48 3.94 -1.26 11.12
CA ALA A 48 5.24 -1.02 10.50
C ALA A 48 5.88 -2.36 10.08
N CYS A 49 6.24 -2.50 8.82
CA CYS A 49 6.81 -3.73 8.27
C CYS A 49 8.26 -3.51 7.79
N GLY A 50 9.20 -4.25 8.38
CA GLY A 50 10.63 -4.18 8.06
C GLY A 50 11.08 -5.12 6.93
N CYS A 51 10.18 -5.94 6.38
CA CYS A 51 10.56 -6.88 5.32
C CYS A 51 11.06 -6.16 4.07
N THR A 52 11.89 -6.83 3.28
CA THR A 52 12.48 -6.25 2.06
C THR A 52 11.47 -6.13 0.90
N LYS A 53 10.34 -6.84 0.96
CA LYS A 53 9.37 -6.95 -0.14
C LYS A 53 8.28 -5.87 -0.14
N CYS A 54 8.00 -5.24 1.00
CA CYS A 54 6.99 -4.18 1.07
C CYS A 54 7.59 -2.82 0.68
N TRP A 55 6.82 -2.06 -0.10
CA TRP A 55 7.19 -0.72 -0.56
C TRP A 55 7.41 0.24 0.60
N LYS A 56 8.42 1.10 0.47
CA LYS A 56 8.77 2.14 1.45
C LYS A 56 8.92 3.45 0.70
N PRO A 57 8.45 4.58 1.24
CA PRO A 57 8.82 5.87 0.70
C PRO A 57 10.32 6.11 0.88
N ASP A 58 10.89 6.96 0.03
CA ASP A 58 12.32 7.26 0.07
C ASP A 58 12.77 7.72 1.46
N GLY A 59 13.89 7.16 1.92
CA GLY A 59 14.48 7.46 3.23
C GLY A 59 13.84 6.74 4.42
N ALA A 60 12.75 5.99 4.25
CA ALA A 60 12.10 5.25 5.34
C ALA A 60 12.73 3.86 5.56
N ALA A 61 12.95 3.50 6.83
CA ALA A 61 13.42 2.17 7.21
C ALA A 61 12.31 1.10 7.18
N PHE A 62 11.06 1.50 7.42
CA PHE A 62 9.89 0.64 7.47
C PHE A 62 8.84 1.03 6.43
N SER A 63 8.07 0.04 5.98
CA SER A 63 6.78 0.27 5.31
C SER A 63 5.69 0.46 6.36
N VAL A 64 4.59 1.13 6.02
CA VAL A 64 3.34 1.06 6.79
C VAL A 64 2.31 0.37 5.91
N VAL A 65 1.80 -0.76 6.38
CA VAL A 65 0.90 -1.63 5.62
C VAL A 65 -0.24 -2.13 6.50
N ALA A 66 -1.42 -2.24 5.91
CA ALA A 66 -2.61 -2.76 6.55
C ALA A 66 -3.31 -3.76 5.64
N VAL A 67 -4.31 -4.46 6.17
CA VAL A 67 -5.08 -5.46 5.44
C VAL A 67 -6.53 -4.97 5.33
N ALA A 68 -7.12 -5.16 4.15
CA ALA A 68 -8.56 -5.00 3.91
C ALA A 68 -9.05 -6.27 3.21
N SER A 69 -10.37 -6.49 3.23
CA SER A 69 -10.96 -7.63 2.52
C SER A 69 -10.83 -7.47 1.01
N SER A 70 -10.58 -8.55 0.28
CA SER A 70 -10.34 -8.50 -1.17
C SER A 70 -11.52 -7.88 -1.92
N GLU A 71 -12.76 -8.18 -1.53
CA GLU A 71 -13.97 -7.61 -2.14
C GLU A 71 -14.13 -6.10 -1.88
N SER A 72 -13.40 -5.54 -0.90
CA SER A 72 -13.44 -4.11 -0.59
C SER A 72 -12.39 -3.31 -1.38
N VAL A 73 -11.51 -3.96 -2.14
CA VAL A 73 -10.42 -3.32 -2.89
C VAL A 73 -10.69 -3.39 -4.38
N SER A 74 -10.75 -2.25 -5.07
CA SER A 74 -10.96 -2.18 -6.52
C SER A 74 -10.12 -1.07 -7.15
N VAL A 75 -9.52 -1.34 -8.31
CA VAL A 75 -8.86 -0.30 -9.11
C VAL A 75 -9.94 0.50 -9.83
N VAL A 76 -9.92 1.82 -9.70
CA VAL A 76 -10.95 2.71 -10.28
C VAL A 76 -10.41 3.62 -11.38
N GLU A 77 -9.09 3.85 -11.45
CA GLU A 77 -8.47 4.61 -12.54
C GLU A 77 -7.06 4.09 -12.88
N ASN A 78 -6.73 4.10 -14.17
CA ASN A 78 -5.40 3.83 -14.75
C ASN A 78 -4.78 2.48 -14.34
N ASP A 79 -5.57 1.41 -14.40
CA ASP A 79 -5.12 0.03 -14.15
C ASP A 79 -4.05 -0.44 -15.15
N ASP A 80 -4.06 0.11 -16.37
CA ASP A 80 -3.05 -0.08 -17.42
C ASP A 80 -1.62 0.20 -16.96
N LYS A 81 -1.45 1.02 -15.92
CA LYS A 81 -0.15 1.37 -15.32
C LYS A 81 0.32 0.37 -14.27
N LEU A 82 -0.47 -0.63 -13.91
CA LEU A 82 -0.10 -1.63 -12.91
C LEU A 82 0.67 -2.80 -13.52
N ALA A 83 1.55 -3.39 -12.72
CA ALA A 83 2.23 -4.66 -12.99
C ALA A 83 2.44 -5.43 -11.69
N VAL A 84 2.52 -6.76 -11.77
CA VAL A 84 2.90 -7.59 -10.63
C VAL A 84 4.42 -7.56 -10.46
N VAL A 85 4.91 -7.24 -9.27
CA VAL A 85 6.36 -7.14 -8.98
C VAL A 85 7.05 -8.51 -9.11
N ASP A 86 6.43 -9.55 -8.54
CA ASP A 86 6.96 -10.91 -8.51
C ASP A 86 5.77 -11.89 -8.57
N PRO A 87 5.49 -12.48 -9.74
CA PRO A 87 4.39 -13.45 -9.89
C PRO A 87 4.58 -14.75 -9.09
N SER A 88 5.79 -15.03 -8.61
CA SER A 88 6.06 -16.21 -7.76
C SER A 88 5.78 -15.95 -6.28
N ALA A 89 5.59 -14.68 -5.89
CA ALA A 89 5.29 -14.33 -4.51
C ALA A 89 3.84 -14.65 -4.14
N LEU A 90 3.64 -15.21 -2.95
CA LEU A 90 2.29 -15.44 -2.39
C LEU A 90 1.41 -14.19 -2.38
N ILE A 91 2.02 -13.06 -1.99
CA ILE A 91 1.38 -11.74 -2.06
C ILE A 91 1.85 -11.11 -3.36
N GLN A 92 0.99 -11.11 -4.38
CA GLN A 92 1.28 -10.51 -5.68
C GLN A 92 1.15 -9.00 -5.59
N ARG A 93 2.26 -8.28 -5.41
CA ARG A 93 2.21 -6.83 -5.19
C ARG A 93 2.01 -6.13 -6.53
N HIS A 94 0.92 -5.38 -6.69
CA HIS A 94 0.66 -4.56 -7.86
C HIS A 94 1.33 -3.20 -7.71
N VAL A 95 2.32 -2.94 -8.56
CA VAL A 95 3.11 -1.70 -8.59
C VAL A 95 2.71 -0.82 -9.75
N CYS A 96 2.66 0.49 -9.53
CA CYS A 96 2.60 1.45 -10.63
C CYS A 96 3.96 1.48 -11.36
N LYS A 97 3.97 1.09 -12.64
CA LYS A 97 5.17 0.99 -13.48
C LYS A 97 5.96 2.30 -13.62
N GLU A 98 5.31 3.44 -13.46
CA GLU A 98 5.94 4.75 -13.62
C GLU A 98 6.59 5.26 -12.34
N CYS A 99 5.86 5.25 -11.22
CA CYS A 99 6.33 5.84 -9.95
C CYS A 99 6.84 4.81 -8.94
N GLY A 100 6.75 3.51 -9.24
CA GLY A 100 7.20 2.43 -8.37
C GLY A 100 6.38 2.22 -7.09
N THR A 101 5.29 2.98 -6.89
CA THR A 101 4.44 2.84 -5.70
C THR A 101 3.63 1.55 -5.78
N HIS A 102 3.70 0.71 -4.75
CA HIS A 102 2.80 -0.45 -4.64
C HIS A 102 1.41 0.03 -4.23
N MET A 103 0.38 -0.40 -4.96
CA MET A 103 -0.99 0.06 -4.79
C MET A 103 -1.84 -0.89 -3.94
N TYR A 104 -1.68 -2.19 -4.15
CA TYR A 104 -2.31 -3.26 -3.36
C TYR A 104 -1.56 -4.58 -3.59
N GLY A 105 -1.86 -5.61 -2.80
CA GLY A 105 -1.24 -6.93 -2.95
C GLY A 105 -2.16 -8.05 -2.48
N PRO A 106 -2.97 -8.64 -3.38
CA PRO A 106 -3.84 -9.75 -3.03
C PRO A 106 -3.04 -11.03 -2.80
N VAL A 107 -3.70 -11.99 -2.16
CA VAL A 107 -3.27 -13.39 -2.09
C VAL A 107 -4.22 -14.19 -2.94
N GLU A 108 -3.73 -14.70 -4.06
CA GLU A 108 -4.50 -15.52 -5.01
C GLU A 108 -4.16 -17.00 -4.77
N ARG A 109 -4.81 -17.61 -3.78
CA ARG A 109 -4.81 -19.07 -3.59
C ARG A 109 -6.25 -19.54 -3.48
N ASP A 110 -6.56 -20.70 -4.04
CA ASP A 110 -7.75 -21.44 -3.63
C ASP A 110 -7.64 -21.76 -2.13
N HIS A 111 -8.71 -21.50 -1.39
CA HIS A 111 -8.81 -21.71 0.05
C HIS A 111 -9.46 -23.06 0.34
#